data_AF-A0A2C5XWY7-F1
#
_entry.id   AF-A0A2C5XWY7-F1
#
_cell.length_a   1.000
_cell.length_b   1.000
_cell.length_c   1.000
_cell.angle_alpha   90.00
_cell.angle_beta   90.00
_cell.angle_gamma   90.00
#
_symmetry.space_group_name_H-M   'P 1'
#
loop_
_entity.id
_entity.type
_entity.pdbx_description
1 polymer ?
#
loop_
_entity_poly.entity_id
_entity_poly.type
_entity_poly.pdbx_seq_one_letter_code
_entity_poly.pdbx_strand_id
1 'polypeptide(L)'
;MQNFFEFLGGSICGIPSVKLQGEKQDWVNLLGKLDHLEEFGEEPTEFARVLRPILQGFVQSWDEPNSPATLEFWSKIVLSSASHICGTKAEASGWITGFYFWNSDGDIVFTREKRDSMVAGSMLGDVKYIRVQVKLLPVSYAKVPLKLTDYPGLPGEHHVNLMAGNIGIYRTTNRAKNAVSAEPMSGWYMYGPVDPNRRLSSNSGNKDELASITTSFEECPASY
;
A
#
# COMPACT_ATOMS: atom_id res chain seq x y z
N MET A 1 10.63 -0.95 -32.45
CA MET A 1 10.85 -0.50 -31.06
C MET A 1 10.35 0.92 -30.96
N GLN A 2 9.13 1.13 -30.49
CA GLN A 2 8.60 2.47 -30.27
C GLN A 2 8.87 2.84 -28.81
N ASN A 3 9.74 3.84 -28.65
CA ASN A 3 9.94 4.54 -27.40
C ASN A 3 8.72 5.43 -27.19
N PHE A 4 7.82 5.01 -26.31
CA PHE A 4 6.95 5.97 -25.64
C PHE A 4 7.76 6.53 -24.48
N PHE A 5 7.71 7.86 -24.33
CA PHE A 5 8.03 8.69 -23.16
C PHE A 5 8.99 9.84 -23.54
N GLU A 6 8.39 10.93 -24.03
CA GLU A 6 8.91 12.27 -23.76
C GLU A 6 8.66 12.59 -22.29
N PHE A 7 9.75 12.80 -21.55
CA PHE A 7 9.75 13.26 -20.19
C PHE A 7 9.59 14.79 -20.21
N LEU A 8 8.36 15.27 -20.00
CA LEU A 8 8.11 16.70 -19.76
C LEU A 8 7.83 16.92 -18.28
N GLY A 9 8.64 17.80 -17.70
CA GLY A 9 8.68 18.12 -16.28
C GLY A 9 7.33 18.53 -15.70
N GLY A 10 7.04 17.91 -14.56
CA GLY A 10 5.83 18.07 -13.75
C GLY A 10 5.71 16.78 -12.95
N SER A 11 5.69 16.88 -11.62
CA SER A 11 5.80 15.75 -10.68
C SER A 11 4.63 14.76 -10.76
N ILE A 12 4.54 13.99 -11.85
CA ILE A 12 3.48 13.00 -12.13
C ILE A 12 4.13 11.79 -12.79
N CYS A 13 5.04 11.13 -12.08
CA CYS A 13 5.71 9.93 -12.59
C CYS A 13 4.78 8.72 -12.43
N GLY A 14 4.18 8.25 -13.53
CA GLY A 14 3.51 6.94 -13.56
C GLY A 14 4.49 5.79 -13.38
N ILE A 15 4.00 4.60 -13.00
CA ILE A 15 4.82 3.38 -12.92
C ILE A 15 5.04 2.86 -14.35
N PRO A 16 6.28 2.89 -14.90
CA PRO A 16 6.51 2.61 -16.32
C PRO A 16 6.40 1.12 -16.66
N SER A 17 6.58 0.25 -15.69
CA SER A 17 6.46 -1.19 -15.84
C SER A 17 6.20 -1.84 -14.49
N VAL A 18 5.35 -2.85 -14.46
CA VAL A 18 5.10 -3.67 -13.28
C VAL A 18 5.59 -5.09 -13.55
N LYS A 19 6.22 -5.69 -12.54
CA LYS A 19 6.57 -7.11 -12.55
C LYS A 19 5.83 -7.79 -11.40
N LEU A 20 4.96 -8.72 -11.73
CA LEU A 20 4.40 -9.65 -10.75
C LEU A 20 5.44 -10.72 -10.44
N GLN A 21 5.72 -10.95 -9.16
CA GLN A 21 6.56 -12.05 -8.70
C GLN A 21 5.72 -13.32 -8.52
N GLY A 22 6.39 -14.47 -8.43
CA GLY A 22 5.75 -15.79 -8.36
C GLY A 22 5.26 -16.28 -9.72
N GLU A 23 4.30 -17.20 -9.70
CA GLU A 23 3.69 -17.81 -10.88
C GLU A 23 2.23 -17.37 -11.03
N LYS A 24 1.68 -17.46 -12.25
CA LYS A 24 0.26 -17.18 -12.51
C LYS A 24 -0.67 -17.91 -11.53
N GLN A 25 -0.36 -19.17 -11.22
CA GLN A 25 -1.19 -20.00 -10.33
C GLN A 25 -1.26 -19.45 -8.90
N ASP A 26 -0.21 -18.78 -8.41
CA ASP A 26 -0.22 -18.14 -7.10
C ASP A 26 -1.32 -17.06 -7.03
N TRP A 27 -1.43 -16.25 -8.09
CA TRP A 27 -2.42 -15.18 -8.21
C TRP A 27 -3.85 -15.73 -8.40
N VAL A 28 -4.01 -16.82 -9.14
CA VAL A 28 -5.30 -17.54 -9.26
C VAL A 28 -5.73 -18.09 -7.91
N ASN A 29 -4.81 -18.71 -7.16
CA ASN A 29 -5.08 -19.23 -5.83
C ASN A 29 -5.43 -18.10 -4.84
N LEU A 30 -4.74 -16.96 -4.91
CA LEU A 30 -5.08 -15.78 -4.11
C LEU A 30 -6.48 -15.24 -4.44
N LEU A 31 -6.85 -15.19 -5.71
CA LEU A 31 -8.20 -14.81 -6.13
C LEU A 31 -9.26 -15.78 -5.56
N GLY A 32 -9.01 -17.09 -5.62
CA GLY A 32 -9.92 -18.09 -5.06
C GLY A 32 -10.08 -18.00 -3.54
N LYS A 33 -9.07 -17.52 -2.81
CA LYS A 33 -9.18 -17.31 -1.35
C LYS A 33 -10.21 -16.24 -0.98
N LEU A 34 -10.58 -15.35 -1.88
CA LEU A 34 -11.63 -14.35 -1.61
C LEU A 34 -12.98 -15.01 -1.36
N ASP A 35 -13.25 -16.18 -1.93
CA ASP A 35 -14.53 -16.87 -1.76
C ASP A 35 -14.73 -17.34 -0.31
N HIS A 36 -13.63 -17.60 0.42
CA HIS A 36 -13.68 -17.96 1.85
C HIS A 36 -13.89 -16.77 2.77
N LEU A 37 -13.66 -15.53 2.30
CA LEU A 37 -13.87 -14.35 3.16
C LEU A 37 -15.35 -14.20 3.53
N GLU A 38 -16.26 -14.65 2.68
CA GLU A 38 -17.70 -14.56 2.91
C GLU A 38 -18.14 -15.37 4.15
N GLU A 39 -17.38 -16.40 4.52
CA GLU A 39 -17.62 -17.24 5.70
C GLU A 39 -17.43 -16.48 7.02
N PHE A 40 -16.73 -15.34 7.00
CA PHE A 40 -16.43 -14.53 8.20
C PHE A 40 -17.43 -13.39 8.46
N GLY A 41 -18.50 -13.29 7.66
CA GLY A 41 -19.60 -12.35 7.87
C GLY A 41 -19.70 -11.23 6.84
N GLU A 42 -20.54 -10.23 7.12
CA GLU A 42 -20.90 -9.19 6.15
C GLU A 42 -19.73 -8.27 5.77
N GLU A 43 -18.92 -7.82 6.72
CA GLU A 43 -17.80 -6.92 6.41
C GLU A 43 -16.72 -7.61 5.56
N PRO A 44 -16.26 -8.83 5.90
CA PRO A 44 -15.32 -9.58 5.05
C PRO A 44 -15.90 -9.93 3.67
N THR A 45 -17.21 -10.17 3.56
CA THR A 45 -17.90 -10.35 2.26
C THR A 45 -17.76 -9.11 1.38
N GLU A 46 -18.04 -7.93 1.94
CA GLU A 46 -17.89 -6.67 1.20
C GLU A 46 -16.43 -6.38 0.86
N PHE A 47 -15.49 -6.73 1.73
CA PHE A 47 -14.07 -6.64 1.43
C PHE A 47 -13.65 -7.54 0.27
N ALA A 48 -14.15 -8.78 0.23
CA ALA A 48 -13.92 -9.71 -0.88
C ALA A 48 -14.43 -9.12 -2.20
N ARG A 49 -15.63 -8.53 -2.21
CA ARG A 49 -16.19 -7.83 -3.37
C ARG A 49 -15.28 -6.70 -3.84
N VAL A 50 -14.75 -5.89 -2.91
CA VAL A 50 -13.84 -4.78 -3.23
C VAL A 50 -12.50 -5.28 -3.78
N LEU A 51 -11.96 -6.39 -3.28
CA LEU A 51 -10.66 -6.91 -3.75
C LEU A 51 -10.74 -7.67 -5.09
N ARG A 52 -11.90 -8.26 -5.40
CA ARG A 52 -12.05 -9.19 -6.54
C ARG A 52 -11.60 -8.58 -7.88
N PRO A 53 -11.98 -7.35 -8.27
CA PRO A 53 -11.53 -6.75 -9.52
C PRO A 53 -10.01 -6.52 -9.57
N ILE A 54 -9.38 -6.25 -8.42
CA ILE A 54 -7.93 -6.06 -8.33
C ILE A 54 -7.21 -7.37 -8.62
N LEU A 55 -7.59 -8.45 -7.92
CA LEU A 55 -6.96 -9.76 -8.09
C LEU A 55 -7.26 -10.36 -9.47
N GLN A 56 -8.43 -10.09 -10.04
CA GLN A 56 -8.71 -10.42 -11.45
C GLN A 56 -7.78 -9.67 -12.41
N GLY A 57 -7.52 -8.39 -12.18
CA GLY A 57 -6.55 -7.61 -12.95
C GLY A 57 -5.12 -8.18 -12.86
N PHE A 58 -4.72 -8.70 -11.70
CA PHE A 58 -3.43 -9.39 -11.56
C PHE A 58 -3.38 -10.68 -12.39
N VAL A 59 -4.43 -11.50 -12.36
CA VAL A 59 -4.50 -12.71 -13.20
C VAL A 59 -4.51 -12.36 -14.69
N GLN A 60 -5.31 -11.38 -15.11
CA GLN A 60 -5.38 -10.92 -16.50
C GLN A 60 -4.04 -10.39 -17.01
N SER A 61 -3.23 -9.79 -16.13
CA SER A 61 -1.89 -9.29 -16.49
C SER A 61 -0.93 -10.39 -16.97
N TRP A 62 -1.16 -11.65 -16.59
CA TRP A 62 -0.40 -12.79 -17.10
C TRP A 62 -0.85 -13.23 -18.49
N ASP A 63 -2.14 -13.12 -18.77
CA ASP A 63 -2.74 -13.56 -20.04
C ASP A 63 -2.57 -12.51 -21.15
N GLU A 64 -2.73 -11.24 -20.78
CA GLU A 64 -2.75 -10.12 -21.72
C GLU A 64 -1.89 -8.94 -21.24
N PRO A 65 -0.56 -9.12 -21.04
CA PRO A 65 0.30 -8.12 -20.39
C PRO A 65 0.36 -6.76 -21.10
N ASN A 66 0.15 -6.73 -22.42
CA ASN A 66 0.24 -5.53 -23.24
C ASN A 66 -1.13 -5.07 -23.78
N SER A 67 -2.24 -5.66 -23.34
CA SER A 67 -3.56 -5.19 -23.80
C SER A 67 -3.85 -3.79 -23.26
N PRO A 68 -4.61 -2.96 -23.99
CA PRO A 68 -5.00 -1.63 -23.50
C PRO A 68 -5.68 -1.69 -22.12
N ALA A 69 -6.48 -2.74 -21.87
CA ALA A 69 -7.14 -2.96 -20.59
C ALA A 69 -6.14 -3.20 -19.44
N THR A 70 -5.12 -4.04 -19.64
CA THR A 70 -4.08 -4.29 -18.64
C THR A 70 -3.25 -3.02 -18.36
N LEU A 71 -2.91 -2.26 -19.40
CA LEU A 71 -2.18 -1.00 -19.25
C LEU A 71 -3.00 0.05 -18.49
N GLU A 72 -4.31 0.13 -18.76
CA GLU A 72 -5.24 1.01 -18.04
C GLU A 72 -5.43 0.57 -16.59
N PHE A 73 -5.52 -0.74 -16.34
CA PHE A 73 -5.57 -1.29 -14.98
C PHE A 73 -4.36 -0.83 -14.17
N TRP A 74 -3.14 -1.02 -14.69
CA TRP A 74 -1.92 -0.61 -13.98
C TRP A 74 -1.71 0.91 -13.95
N SER A 75 -2.27 1.70 -14.87
CA SER A 75 -2.17 3.16 -14.76
C SER A 75 -3.03 3.74 -13.61
N LYS A 76 -3.97 2.94 -13.09
CA LYS A 76 -4.91 3.33 -12.03
C LYS A 76 -4.54 2.83 -10.62
N ILE A 77 -3.30 2.35 -10.38
CA ILE A 77 -2.89 1.89 -9.03
C ILE A 77 -3.10 3.00 -8.00
N VAL A 78 -2.39 4.11 -8.21
CA VAL A 78 -2.37 5.27 -7.33
C VAL A 78 -2.58 6.49 -8.20
N LEU A 79 -3.67 7.19 -7.95
CA LEU A 79 -4.01 8.45 -8.60
C LEU A 79 -3.90 9.55 -7.54
N SER A 80 -2.88 10.39 -7.64
CA SER A 80 -2.77 11.58 -6.80
C SER A 80 -3.37 12.77 -7.51
N SER A 81 -4.30 13.46 -6.88
CA SER A 81 -4.67 14.81 -7.30
C SER A 81 -3.88 15.81 -6.47
N ALA A 82 -2.71 16.23 -6.96
CA ALA A 82 -2.03 17.40 -6.41
C ALA A 82 -2.79 18.64 -6.89
N SER A 83 -3.74 19.10 -6.08
CA SER A 83 -4.25 20.46 -6.18
C SER A 83 -3.05 21.41 -6.04
N HIS A 84 -2.77 22.21 -7.06
CA HIS A 84 -1.67 23.19 -7.06
C HIS A 84 -1.96 24.40 -6.15
N ILE A 85 -2.84 24.24 -5.16
CA ILE A 85 -3.25 25.26 -4.21
C ILE A 85 -2.56 24.94 -2.88
N CYS A 86 -1.72 25.87 -2.40
CA CYS A 86 -1.11 25.81 -1.08
C CYS A 86 -2.15 25.46 0.00
N GLY A 87 -1.83 24.51 0.88
CA GLY A 87 -2.70 24.05 1.96
C GLY A 87 -3.64 22.91 1.62
N THR A 88 -3.57 22.36 0.40
CA THR A 88 -4.32 21.13 0.08
C THR A 88 -3.58 19.90 0.59
N LYS A 89 -4.28 19.05 1.35
CA LYS A 89 -3.71 17.82 1.93
C LYS A 89 -3.40 16.80 0.82
N ALA A 90 -2.27 16.11 0.93
CA ALA A 90 -1.93 15.03 0.00
C ALA A 90 -2.97 13.89 0.09
N GLU A 91 -3.63 13.61 -1.02
CA GLU A 91 -4.63 12.54 -1.15
C GLU A 91 -4.14 11.47 -2.14
N ALA A 92 -4.30 10.22 -1.76
CA ALA A 92 -4.14 9.07 -2.63
C ALA A 92 -5.51 8.55 -3.06
N SER A 93 -5.65 8.23 -4.34
CA SER A 93 -6.80 7.50 -4.90
C SER A 93 -6.30 6.41 -5.84
N GLY A 94 -7.16 5.79 -6.65
CA GLY A 94 -6.80 4.59 -7.41
C GLY A 94 -7.20 3.31 -6.69
N TRP A 95 -7.10 2.17 -7.36
CA TRP A 95 -7.57 0.90 -6.80
C TRP A 95 -6.74 0.40 -5.62
N ILE A 96 -5.54 0.97 -5.38
CA ILE A 96 -4.74 0.65 -4.17
C ILE A 96 -5.55 0.89 -2.89
N THR A 97 -6.51 1.82 -2.90
CA THR A 97 -7.32 2.13 -1.73
C THR A 97 -8.30 1.01 -1.37
N GLY A 98 -8.47 0.02 -2.25
CA GLY A 98 -9.25 -1.18 -1.99
C GLY A 98 -8.66 -2.06 -0.88
N PHE A 99 -7.35 -2.05 -0.68
CA PHE A 99 -6.70 -2.79 0.40
C PHE A 99 -6.94 -2.18 1.80
N TYR A 100 -7.39 -0.92 1.87
CA TYR A 100 -7.61 -0.20 3.12
C TYR A 100 -9.08 -0.23 3.54
N PHE A 101 -9.53 -1.41 3.97
CA PHE A 101 -10.94 -1.64 4.33
C PHE A 101 -11.26 -1.33 5.80
N TRP A 102 -10.35 -1.68 6.72
CA TRP A 102 -10.45 -1.38 8.15
C TRP A 102 -9.39 -0.35 8.58
N ASN A 103 -9.71 0.43 9.61
CA ASN A 103 -8.78 1.35 10.26
C ASN A 103 -7.92 0.61 11.32
N SER A 104 -7.06 1.34 12.03
CA SER A 104 -6.20 0.77 13.09
C SER A 104 -6.96 0.22 14.30
N ASP A 105 -8.21 0.62 14.48
CA ASP A 105 -9.08 0.22 15.59
C ASP A 105 -9.96 -0.98 15.21
N GLY A 106 -9.91 -1.41 13.94
CA GLY A 106 -10.70 -2.52 13.40
C GLY A 106 -12.06 -2.10 12.84
N ASP A 107 -12.37 -0.80 12.78
CA ASP A 107 -13.63 -0.32 12.21
C ASP A 107 -13.53 -0.18 10.69
N ILE A 108 -14.63 -0.41 9.98
CA ILE A 108 -14.73 -0.15 8.55
C ILE A 108 -14.43 1.32 8.25
N VAL A 109 -13.48 1.58 7.34
CA VAL A 109 -13.13 2.95 6.94
C VAL A 109 -14.28 3.57 6.12
N PHE A 110 -14.86 2.81 5.20
CA PHE A 110 -15.98 3.24 4.35
C PHE A 110 -16.98 2.11 4.08
N THR A 111 -18.23 2.33 4.48
CA THR A 111 -19.34 1.45 4.08
C THR A 111 -19.57 1.53 2.57
N ARG A 112 -20.27 0.53 2.02
CA ARG A 112 -20.63 0.51 0.60
C ARG A 112 -21.42 1.74 0.19
N GLU A 113 -22.39 2.17 0.99
CA GLU A 113 -23.22 3.34 0.69
C GLU A 113 -22.38 4.63 0.66
N LYS A 114 -21.44 4.77 1.61
CA LYS A 114 -20.51 5.90 1.64
C LYS A 114 -19.57 5.89 0.44
N ARG A 115 -19.06 4.72 0.06
CA ARG A 115 -18.22 4.54 -1.12
C ARG A 115 -18.98 4.93 -2.39
N ASP A 116 -20.19 4.42 -2.56
CA ASP A 116 -20.98 4.62 -3.78
C ASP A 116 -21.49 6.07 -3.91
N SER A 117 -21.78 6.76 -2.80
CA SER A 117 -22.21 8.17 -2.79
C SER A 117 -21.08 9.20 -2.99
N MET A 118 -19.81 8.80 -2.89
CA MET A 118 -18.68 9.73 -3.10
C MET A 118 -18.61 10.20 -4.55
N VAL A 119 -18.52 11.52 -4.74
CA VAL A 119 -18.36 12.16 -6.07
C VAL A 119 -16.97 11.87 -6.65
N ALA A 120 -15.94 11.84 -5.81
CA ALA A 120 -14.57 11.59 -6.21
C ALA A 120 -14.19 10.11 -6.02
N GLY A 121 -13.40 9.58 -6.96
CA GLY A 121 -12.87 8.22 -6.91
C GLY A 121 -12.48 7.71 -8.30
N SER A 122 -11.98 6.49 -8.35
CA SER A 122 -11.68 5.77 -9.58
C SER A 122 -12.49 4.48 -9.63
N MET A 123 -13.01 4.15 -10.80
CA MET A 123 -13.71 2.89 -11.03
C MET A 123 -12.74 1.81 -11.52
N LEU A 124 -12.92 0.59 -11.02
CA LEU A 124 -12.39 -0.62 -11.63
C LEU A 124 -13.51 -1.66 -11.61
N GLY A 125 -14.06 -1.94 -12.80
CA GLY A 125 -15.32 -2.67 -12.92
C GLY A 125 -16.48 -1.88 -12.32
N ASP A 126 -17.26 -2.53 -11.47
CA ASP A 126 -18.38 -1.96 -10.71
C ASP A 126 -17.99 -1.41 -9.33
N VAL A 127 -16.72 -1.54 -8.94
CA VAL A 127 -16.21 -1.07 -7.63
C VAL A 127 -15.63 0.34 -7.75
N LYS A 128 -16.09 1.25 -6.87
CA LYS A 128 -15.51 2.59 -6.71
C LYS A 128 -14.42 2.59 -5.63
N TYR A 129 -13.25 3.10 -5.98
CA TYR A 129 -12.11 3.29 -5.09
C TYR A 129 -11.94 4.77 -4.81
N ILE A 130 -12.02 5.14 -3.55
CA ILE A 130 -12.18 6.55 -3.16
C ILE A 130 -10.84 7.19 -2.83
N ARG A 131 -10.87 8.51 -2.62
CA ARG A 131 -9.71 9.28 -2.16
C ARG A 131 -9.56 9.17 -0.66
N VAL A 132 -8.34 8.94 -0.21
CA VAL A 132 -7.95 8.91 1.20
C VAL A 132 -6.76 9.82 1.42
N GLN A 133 -6.76 10.55 2.53
CA GLN A 133 -5.59 11.36 2.91
C GLN A 133 -4.42 10.42 3.22
N VAL A 134 -3.23 10.73 2.70
CA VAL A 134 -2.04 9.88 2.85
C VAL A 134 -1.74 9.57 4.32
N LYS A 135 -1.93 10.55 5.22
CA LYS A 135 -1.77 10.38 6.67
C LYS A 135 -2.74 9.39 7.34
N LEU A 136 -3.83 9.02 6.67
CA LEU A 136 -4.80 8.03 7.15
C LEU A 136 -4.51 6.62 6.63
N LEU A 137 -3.55 6.48 5.71
CA LEU A 137 -3.13 5.16 5.27
C LEU A 137 -2.52 4.40 6.45
N PRO A 138 -2.84 3.11 6.63
CA PRO A 138 -2.12 2.29 7.57
C PRO A 138 -0.69 2.09 7.04
N VAL A 139 0.24 1.85 7.96
CA VAL A 139 1.59 1.48 7.57
C VAL A 139 1.72 -0.03 7.50
N SER A 140 2.60 -0.45 6.61
CA SER A 140 2.76 -1.81 6.15
C SER A 140 3.55 -2.71 7.09
N TYR A 141 3.79 -2.31 8.35
CA TYR A 141 4.39 -3.14 9.39
C TYR A 141 3.62 -3.07 10.71
N ALA A 142 3.69 -4.15 11.47
CA ALA A 142 3.16 -4.28 12.81
C ALA A 142 4.30 -4.48 13.82
N LYS A 143 4.09 -4.03 15.06
CA LYS A 143 5.04 -4.18 16.16
C LYS A 143 4.32 -4.72 17.39
N VAL A 144 4.86 -5.76 18.00
CA VAL A 144 4.32 -6.41 19.19
C VAL A 144 5.39 -6.42 20.29
N PRO A 145 5.11 -5.84 21.47
CA PRO A 145 6.00 -5.96 22.61
C PRO A 145 5.93 -7.38 23.19
N LEU A 146 7.09 -7.99 23.45
CA LEU A 146 7.22 -9.32 24.01
C LEU A 146 8.11 -9.30 25.24
N LYS A 147 7.85 -10.21 26.18
CA LYS A 147 8.74 -10.54 27.29
C LYS A 147 9.33 -11.92 27.04
N LEU A 148 10.65 -11.99 26.85
CA LEU A 148 11.39 -13.23 26.74
C LEU A 148 11.91 -13.61 28.13
N THR A 149 11.74 -14.88 28.51
CA THR A 149 12.25 -15.44 29.76
C THR A 149 13.09 -16.66 29.42
N ASP A 150 14.37 -16.63 29.81
CA ASP A 150 15.33 -17.73 29.66
C ASP A 150 15.45 -18.26 28.22
N TYR A 151 15.49 -17.35 27.25
CA TYR A 151 15.66 -17.71 25.84
C TYR A 151 17.06 -18.32 25.61
N PRO A 152 17.20 -19.39 24.81
CA PRO A 152 18.50 -19.98 24.51
C PRO A 152 19.52 -18.96 23.98
N GLY A 153 20.65 -18.80 24.66
CA GLY A 153 21.68 -17.80 24.32
C GLY A 153 21.42 -16.39 24.87
N LEU A 154 20.30 -16.17 25.56
CA LEU A 154 19.92 -14.92 26.21
C LEU A 154 19.19 -15.19 27.54
N PRO A 155 19.91 -15.63 28.59
CA PRO A 155 19.32 -15.98 29.88
C PRO A 155 18.74 -14.77 30.62
N GLY A 156 17.75 -14.99 31.50
CA GLY A 156 17.07 -13.94 32.24
C GLY A 156 15.85 -13.36 31.50
N GLU A 157 15.32 -12.25 32.04
CA GLU A 157 14.15 -11.58 31.49
C GLU A 157 14.54 -10.41 30.57
N HIS A 158 14.02 -10.43 29.33
CA HIS A 158 14.31 -9.41 28.32
C HIS A 158 13.01 -8.89 27.70
N HIS A 159 12.83 -7.58 27.72
CA HIS A 159 11.78 -6.92 26.97
C HIS A 159 12.29 -6.65 25.55
N VAL A 160 11.57 -7.15 24.55
CA VAL A 160 11.88 -7.00 23.13
C VAL A 160 10.65 -6.55 22.36
N ASN A 161 10.85 -5.98 21.18
CA ASN A 161 9.79 -5.79 20.21
C ASN A 161 9.99 -6.76 19.05
N LEU A 162 8.93 -7.48 18.70
CA LEU A 162 8.83 -8.19 17.43
C LEU A 162 8.22 -7.25 16.40
N MET A 163 8.93 -7.02 15.29
CA MET A 163 8.42 -6.26 14.16
C MET A 163 8.28 -7.17 12.95
N ALA A 164 7.17 -7.05 12.21
CA ALA A 164 6.93 -7.79 10.98
C ALA A 164 6.14 -6.96 9.97
N GLY A 165 6.42 -7.16 8.69
CA GLY A 165 5.73 -6.49 7.59
C GLY A 165 6.71 -6.03 6.51
N ASN A 166 6.37 -4.96 5.80
CA ASN A 166 7.26 -4.35 4.83
C ASN A 166 8.35 -3.54 5.57
N ILE A 167 9.54 -4.12 5.69
CA ILE A 167 10.67 -3.58 6.45
C ILE A 167 11.64 -2.78 5.58
N GLY A 168 11.40 -2.69 4.27
CA GLY A 168 12.25 -1.94 3.37
C GLY A 168 11.83 -2.04 1.91
N ILE A 169 12.62 -1.39 1.05
CA ILE A 169 12.46 -1.46 -0.40
C ILE A 169 13.81 -1.83 -0.99
N TYR A 170 13.88 -2.98 -1.66
CA TYR A 170 15.06 -3.35 -2.42
C TYR A 170 15.08 -2.56 -3.72
N ARG A 171 16.14 -1.76 -3.93
CA ARG A 171 16.27 -0.92 -5.12
C ARG A 171 17.41 -1.41 -5.98
N THR A 172 17.16 -1.55 -7.27
CA THR A 172 18.20 -1.90 -8.25
C THR A 172 18.24 -0.85 -9.35
N THR A 173 19.42 -0.27 -9.56
CA THR A 173 19.64 0.72 -10.62
C THR A 173 20.13 0.03 -11.88
N ASN A 174 19.38 0.18 -12.97
CA ASN A 174 19.80 -0.25 -14.30
C ASN A 174 20.21 0.98 -15.13
N ARG A 175 21.51 1.26 -15.15
CA ARG A 175 22.07 2.42 -15.87
C ARG A 175 21.87 2.34 -17.38
N ALA A 176 21.91 1.14 -17.97
CA ALA A 176 21.75 0.95 -19.41
C ALA A 176 20.33 1.28 -19.89
N LYS A 177 19.32 1.06 -19.04
CA LYS A 177 17.91 1.38 -19.32
C LYS A 177 17.45 2.71 -18.69
N ASN A 178 18.35 3.44 -18.05
CA ASN A 178 18.04 4.63 -17.24
C ASN A 178 16.83 4.40 -16.30
N ALA A 179 16.80 3.25 -15.63
CA ALA A 179 15.65 2.79 -14.85
C ALA A 179 16.05 2.34 -13.45
N VAL A 180 15.12 2.49 -12.50
CA VAL A 180 15.24 1.97 -11.14
C VAL A 180 14.07 1.02 -10.89
N SER A 181 14.37 -0.21 -10.48
CA SER A 181 13.35 -1.13 -9.96
C SER A 181 13.27 -1.01 -8.45
N ALA A 182 12.06 -1.09 -7.92
CA ALA A 182 11.77 -1.09 -6.49
C ALA A 182 10.93 -2.34 -6.16
N GLU A 183 11.38 -3.12 -5.20
CA GLU A 183 10.71 -4.33 -4.73
C GLU A 183 10.43 -4.22 -3.23
N PRO A 184 9.20 -4.47 -2.76
CA PRO A 184 8.89 -4.45 -1.33
C PRO A 184 9.62 -5.60 -0.62
N MET A 185 10.23 -5.30 0.53
CA MET A 185 10.91 -6.29 1.35
C MET A 185 10.03 -6.63 2.55
N SER A 186 9.32 -7.76 2.44
CA SER A 186 8.61 -8.33 3.58
C SER A 186 9.57 -9.11 4.46
N GLY A 187 9.54 -8.87 5.77
CA GLY A 187 10.39 -9.57 6.71
C GLY A 187 9.95 -9.35 8.15
N TRP A 188 10.70 -9.96 9.07
CA TRP A 188 10.50 -9.77 10.49
C TRP A 188 11.84 -9.81 11.22
N TYR A 189 11.90 -9.10 12.35
CA TYR A 189 13.04 -9.15 13.25
C TYR A 189 12.60 -8.82 14.67
N MET A 190 13.38 -9.28 15.65
CA MET A 190 13.25 -8.89 17.04
C MET A 190 14.38 -7.93 17.40
N TYR A 191 14.06 -6.89 18.15
CA TYR A 191 15.07 -5.97 18.68
C TYR A 191 14.81 -5.66 20.15
N GLY A 192 15.92 -5.52 20.87
CA GLY A 192 15.95 -5.21 22.29
C GLY A 192 17.38 -4.99 22.77
N PRO A 193 17.54 -4.66 24.06
CA PRO A 193 16.48 -4.46 25.05
C PRO A 193 15.65 -3.19 24.76
N VAL A 194 14.35 -3.22 25.08
CA VAL A 194 13.46 -2.05 25.01
C VAL A 194 12.86 -1.75 26.39
N ASP A 195 12.70 -0.48 26.74
CA ASP A 195 12.02 -0.07 27.97
C ASP A 195 10.50 -0.25 27.81
N PRO A 196 9.85 -1.16 28.57
CA PRO A 196 8.40 -1.40 28.48
C PRO A 196 7.55 -0.23 28.99
N ASN A 197 8.14 0.65 29.82
CA ASN A 197 7.47 1.82 30.39
C ASN A 197 7.67 3.08 29.53
N ARG A 198 8.51 3.01 28.50
CA ARG A 198 8.66 4.08 27.53
C ARG A 198 7.39 4.19 26.69
N ARG A 199 6.44 4.95 27.20
CA ARG A 199 5.33 5.47 26.40
C ARG A 199 5.94 6.34 25.32
N LEU A 200 5.75 5.92 24.07
CA LEU A 200 6.03 6.73 22.90
C LEU A 200 5.17 7.99 23.03
N SER A 201 5.74 9.10 23.53
CA SER A 201 5.03 10.35 23.83
C SER A 201 4.53 11.06 22.56
N SER A 202 5.11 10.70 21.41
CA SER A 202 4.51 10.81 20.09
C SER A 202 4.45 9.41 19.49
N ASN A 203 3.50 9.19 18.59
CA ASN A 203 3.19 7.93 17.94
C ASN A 203 4.35 7.47 17.03
N SER A 204 5.49 7.13 17.60
CA SER A 204 6.79 6.92 16.93
C SER A 204 6.91 5.56 16.25
N GLY A 205 5.80 5.08 15.69
CA GLY A 205 5.80 4.13 14.58
C GLY A 205 4.90 4.66 13.47
N ASN A 206 4.92 4.00 12.32
CA ASN A 206 3.87 4.01 11.30
C ASN A 206 3.31 5.40 10.90
N LYS A 207 2.40 6.00 11.67
CA LYS A 207 1.71 7.25 11.30
C LYS A 207 2.65 8.46 11.19
N ASP A 208 3.69 8.57 12.02
CA ASP A 208 4.64 9.69 11.98
C ASP A 208 5.48 9.69 10.67
N GLU A 209 5.76 8.52 10.09
CA GLU A 209 6.44 8.39 8.78
C GLU A 209 5.55 8.87 7.63
N LEU A 210 4.24 8.60 7.68
CA LEU A 210 3.29 9.12 6.68
C LEU A 210 3.04 10.61 6.87
N ALA A 211 3.12 11.11 8.10
CA ALA A 211 3.06 12.54 8.38
C ALA A 211 4.26 13.27 7.76
N SER A 212 5.48 12.74 7.89
CA SER A 212 6.68 13.33 7.26
C SER A 212 6.63 13.27 5.74
N ILE A 213 6.12 12.18 5.15
CA ILE A 213 5.83 12.11 3.70
C ILE A 213 4.79 13.17 3.30
N THR A 214 3.74 13.36 4.09
CA THR A 214 2.73 14.41 3.84
C THR A 214 3.36 15.80 3.86
N THR A 215 4.23 16.10 4.83
CA THR A 215 4.98 17.35 4.88
C THR A 215 5.84 17.54 3.63
N SER A 216 6.51 16.51 3.14
CA SER A 216 7.30 16.58 1.89
C SER A 216 6.47 16.84 0.63
N PHE A 217 5.18 16.46 0.63
CA PHE A 217 4.25 16.81 -0.45
C PHE A 217 3.74 18.26 -0.34
N GLU A 218 3.65 18.81 0.88
CA GLU A 218 3.19 20.17 1.16
C GLU A 218 4.31 21.21 0.97
N GLU A 219 5.56 20.83 1.23
CA GLU A 219 6.75 21.62 0.95
C GLU A 219 7.11 21.51 -0.54
N CYS A 220 6.44 22.31 -1.37
CA CYS A 220 6.74 22.40 -2.80
C CYS A 220 8.10 23.13 -2.99
N PRO A 221 9.20 22.48 -3.42
CA PRO A 221 10.48 23.15 -3.63
C PRO A 221 10.56 23.82 -5.01
N ALA A 222 9.43 24.01 -5.70
CA ALA A 222 9.38 24.70 -6.97
C ALA A 222 9.58 26.22 -6.75
N SER A 223 10.84 26.60 -6.56
CA SER A 223 11.31 27.91 -6.98
C SER A 223 11.20 27.95 -8.51
N TYR A 224 10.27 28.75 -9.01
CA TYR A 224 10.26 29.18 -10.41
C TYR A 224 11.58 29.87 -10.78
#